data_AF-A0A217EU52-F1
#
_entry.id   AF-A0A217EU52-F1
#
_cell.length_a   1.000
_cell.length_b   1.000
_cell.length_c   1.000
_cell.angle_alpha   90.00
_cell.angle_beta   90.00
_cell.angle_gamma   90.00
#
_symmetry.space_group_name_H-M   'P 1'
#
loop_
_entity.id
_entity.type
_entity.pdbx_description
1 polymer ?
#
loop_
_entity_poly.entity_id
_entity_poly.type
_entity_poly.pdbx_seq_one_letter_code
_entity_poly.pdbx_strand_id
1 'polypeptide(L)'
;MNRKTALTLSLVVLLSTPQLATAGMSLFGSVTGRGEESFLMAKKKALADKDPWHAWLELSASDPGDISSDIREQYSELAASLVLSAARKNNPDALVLVFSRDDAPGFVGSRPELYEPLLMLAEMAAGNRKDKELLMTAGDILQKGQWTIKDSQRAAGYYSRAWLAGENSAPAKIYSIYQELQDPGSAYLWQLRCIGNCRIWQDESHSPVTQLLNPRQIQWIQKQARDKTVITVNGLAALKELQ
;
A
#
# COMPACT_ATOMS: atom_id res chain seq x y z
N MET A 1 -14.88 51.01 22.62
CA MET A 1 -15.79 50.51 23.70
C MET A 1 -15.66 48.99 23.70
N ASN A 2 -14.85 48.35 24.54
CA ASN A 2 -14.84 48.32 26.02
C ASN A 2 -16.21 47.96 26.64
N ARG A 3 -16.40 46.67 26.91
CA ARG A 3 -16.86 46.21 28.23
C ARG A 3 -16.20 44.88 28.57
N LYS A 4 -15.40 44.90 29.64
CA LYS A 4 -14.85 43.72 30.31
C LYS A 4 -15.85 43.28 31.38
N THR A 5 -15.98 41.98 31.61
CA THR A 5 -16.42 41.42 32.89
C THR A 5 -15.52 40.24 33.21
N ALA A 6 -14.94 40.27 34.41
CA ALA A 6 -14.07 39.25 34.98
C ALA A 6 -14.65 38.80 36.32
N LEU A 7 -13.90 37.96 37.05
CA LEU A 7 -14.21 37.28 38.33
C LEU A 7 -14.81 35.87 38.12
N THR A 8 -14.40 34.83 38.86
CA THR A 8 -13.55 34.78 40.09
C THR A 8 -12.43 33.74 40.00
N LEU A 9 -11.33 34.00 40.72
CA LEU A 9 -10.33 32.98 41.07
C LEU A 9 -10.89 32.01 42.12
N SER A 10 -10.30 30.81 42.19
CA SER A 10 -10.13 30.12 43.47
C SER A 10 -8.75 29.49 43.51
N LEU A 11 -7.82 30.25 44.12
CA LEU A 11 -6.45 29.86 44.39
C LEU A 11 -6.40 29.23 45.78
N VAL A 12 -6.05 27.94 45.89
CA VAL A 12 -5.73 27.32 47.18
C VAL A 12 -4.23 27.06 47.22
N VAL A 13 -3.50 28.00 47.83
CA VAL A 13 -2.10 27.83 48.21
C VAL A 13 -2.07 27.41 49.68
N LEU A 14 -1.43 26.28 49.95
CA LEU A 14 -0.97 25.91 51.29
C LEU A 14 0.56 25.79 51.28
N LEU A 15 1.21 26.85 51.76
CA LEU A 15 2.52 26.82 52.40
C LEU A 15 2.33 26.18 53.80
N SER A 16 3.27 25.53 54.50
CA SER A 16 4.67 25.12 54.26
C SER A 16 4.89 23.78 55.02
N THR A 17 6.08 23.18 55.27
CA THR A 17 7.51 23.54 55.19
C THR A 17 8.31 22.21 55.05
N PRO A 18 9.58 22.18 54.59
CA PRO A 18 10.31 20.93 54.34
C PRO A 18 10.97 20.38 55.60
N GLN A 19 10.97 19.06 55.80
CA GLN A 19 11.95 18.41 56.67
C GLN A 19 12.15 16.91 56.44
N LEU A 20 13.42 16.52 56.57
CA LEU A 20 13.95 15.17 56.84
C LEU A 20 13.72 14.09 55.79
N ALA A 21 14.78 13.88 55.01
CA ALA A 21 15.03 12.65 54.29
C ALA A 21 14.95 11.43 55.22
N THR A 22 14.03 10.52 54.91
CA THR A 22 14.22 9.09 55.13
C THR A 22 14.61 8.47 53.80
N ALA A 23 15.69 7.68 53.80
CA ALA A 23 16.13 6.92 52.64
C ALA A 23 15.18 5.74 52.41
N GLY A 24 13.97 6.03 51.92
CA GLY A 24 13.06 5.02 51.40
C GLY A 24 13.64 4.46 50.11
N MET A 25 13.99 3.18 50.13
CA MET A 25 14.52 2.47 48.95
C MET A 25 13.56 2.68 47.77
N SER A 26 14.08 3.27 46.70
CA SER A 26 13.28 3.58 45.53
C SER A 26 12.93 2.28 44.80
N LEU A 27 11.73 1.74 45.07
CA LEU A 27 11.13 0.60 44.36
C LEU A 27 10.67 1.00 42.95
N PHE A 28 11.49 1.77 42.22
CA PHE A 28 11.42 1.81 40.76
C PHE A 28 12.06 0.54 40.22
N GLY A 29 11.27 -0.54 40.20
CA GLY A 29 11.51 -1.62 39.26
C GLY A 29 11.54 -1.01 37.87
N SER A 30 12.68 -1.09 37.19
CA SER A 30 12.94 -0.33 35.97
C SER A 30 11.98 -0.77 34.86
N VAL A 31 11.08 0.15 34.47
CA VAL A 31 10.09 -0.08 33.39
C VAL A 31 10.77 -0.54 32.09
N THR A 32 12.02 -0.12 31.89
CA THR A 32 12.91 -0.50 30.78
C THR A 32 13.16 -2.01 30.62
N GLY A 33 12.95 -2.84 31.64
CA GLY A 33 13.20 -4.29 31.54
C GLY A 33 12.04 -5.10 30.94
N ARG A 34 10.78 -4.65 31.11
CA ARG A 34 9.60 -5.46 30.74
C ARG A 34 9.44 -5.62 29.22
N GLY A 35 9.74 -4.57 28.46
CA GLY A 35 9.71 -4.62 26.99
C GLY A 35 10.81 -5.52 26.41
N GLU A 36 12.00 -5.52 27.02
CA GLU A 36 13.13 -6.37 26.60
C GLU A 36 12.85 -7.86 26.86
N GLU A 37 12.40 -8.24 28.05
CA GLU A 37 12.00 -9.62 28.36
C GLU A 37 10.88 -10.12 27.42
N SER A 38 9.89 -9.26 27.14
CA SER A 38 8.79 -9.56 26.22
C SER A 38 9.30 -9.78 24.79
N PHE A 39 10.21 -8.93 24.31
CA PHE A 39 10.83 -9.09 23.00
C PHE A 39 11.67 -10.36 22.91
N LEU A 40 12.48 -10.70 23.93
CA LEU A 40 13.29 -11.92 23.93
C LEU A 40 12.42 -13.18 23.83
N MET A 41 11.27 -13.21 24.51
CA MET A 41 10.29 -14.29 24.40
C MET A 41 9.62 -14.34 23.03
N ALA A 42 9.21 -13.19 22.46
CA ALA A 42 8.64 -13.10 21.12
C ALA A 42 9.65 -13.55 20.03
N LYS A 43 10.92 -13.09 20.13
CA LYS A 43 12.05 -13.49 19.27
C LYS A 43 12.28 -14.99 19.31
N LYS A 44 12.30 -15.59 20.51
CA LYS A 44 12.43 -17.04 20.67
C LYS A 44 11.26 -17.82 20.06
N LYS A 45 10.02 -17.33 20.22
CA LYS A 45 8.82 -17.94 19.61
C LYS A 45 8.88 -17.87 18.09
N ALA A 46 9.16 -16.69 17.53
CA ALA A 46 9.22 -16.45 16.09
C ALA A 46 10.32 -17.29 15.40
N LEU A 47 11.50 -17.43 16.02
CA LEU A 47 12.59 -18.25 15.50
C LEU A 47 12.34 -19.78 15.62
N ALA A 48 11.39 -20.21 16.45
CA ALA A 48 10.97 -21.60 16.58
C ALA A 48 9.86 -22.00 15.59
N ASP A 49 9.22 -21.03 14.93
CA ASP A 49 8.19 -21.28 13.94
C ASP A 49 8.79 -21.80 12.61
N LYS A 50 8.03 -22.64 11.92
CA LYS A 50 8.40 -23.18 10.59
C LYS A 50 7.82 -22.34 9.45
N ASP A 51 6.76 -21.57 9.73
CA ASP A 51 6.17 -20.60 8.82
C ASP A 51 6.66 -19.18 9.19
N PRO A 52 7.57 -18.57 8.40
CA PRO A 52 8.07 -17.23 8.69
C PRO A 52 7.00 -16.14 8.57
N TRP A 53 5.91 -16.38 7.83
CA TRP A 53 4.81 -15.42 7.71
C TRP A 53 3.97 -15.41 8.98
N HIS A 54 3.61 -16.59 9.48
CA HIS A 54 2.94 -16.73 10.78
C HIS A 54 3.79 -16.14 11.92
N ALA A 55 5.10 -16.43 11.95
CA ALA A 55 6.03 -15.82 12.89
C ALA A 55 6.06 -14.29 12.82
N TRP A 56 6.02 -13.71 11.61
CA TRP A 56 5.96 -12.26 11.43
C TRP A 56 4.64 -11.67 11.90
N LEU A 57 3.50 -12.32 11.64
CA LEU A 57 2.18 -11.90 12.11
C LEU A 57 2.13 -11.89 13.65
N GLU A 58 2.60 -12.97 14.29
CA GLU A 58 2.66 -13.08 15.75
C GLU A 58 3.63 -12.07 16.39
N LEU A 59 4.79 -11.84 15.77
CA LEU A 59 5.77 -10.84 16.21
C LEU A 59 5.23 -9.41 16.07
N SER A 60 4.55 -9.11 14.96
CA SER A 60 4.01 -7.77 14.67
C SER A 60 2.72 -7.43 15.41
N ALA A 61 1.95 -8.43 15.85
CA ALA A 61 0.86 -8.26 16.81
C ALA A 61 1.36 -8.02 18.25
N SER A 62 2.62 -8.38 18.54
CA SER A 62 3.24 -8.24 19.86
C SER A 62 3.97 -6.91 19.98
N ASP A 63 3.23 -5.82 20.26
CA ASP A 63 3.85 -4.51 20.57
C ASP A 63 4.76 -4.63 21.80
N PRO A 64 6.09 -4.43 21.67
CA PRO A 64 7.01 -4.51 22.79
C PRO A 64 6.95 -3.28 23.72
N GLY A 65 6.20 -2.23 23.35
CA GLY A 65 6.02 -1.00 24.12
C GLY A 65 7.28 -0.13 24.19
N ASP A 66 7.54 0.45 25.36
CA ASP A 66 8.74 1.26 25.60
C ASP A 66 10.01 0.39 25.62
N ILE A 67 10.65 0.27 24.45
CA ILE A 67 11.95 -0.38 24.24
C ILE A 67 13.05 0.59 23.82
N SER A 68 14.29 0.22 24.13
CA SER A 68 15.50 0.93 23.69
C SER A 68 15.67 0.94 22.17
N SER A 69 16.55 1.82 21.68
CA SER A 69 16.98 1.86 20.27
C SER A 69 17.43 0.48 19.77
N ASP A 70 18.27 -0.19 20.56
CA ASP A 70 19.01 -1.38 20.17
C ASP A 70 18.07 -2.60 20.09
N ILE A 71 17.06 -2.65 20.95
CA ILE A 71 15.98 -3.65 20.87
C ILE A 71 15.04 -3.36 19.70
N ARG A 72 14.79 -2.08 19.38
CA ARG A 72 13.96 -1.69 18.21
C ARG A 72 14.65 -2.01 16.89
N GLU A 73 15.97 -1.87 16.82
CA GLU A 73 16.79 -2.29 15.69
C GLU A 73 16.73 -3.82 15.52
N GLN A 74 17.04 -4.60 16.56
CA GLN A 74 16.94 -6.06 16.53
C GLN A 74 15.52 -6.57 16.17
N TYR A 75 14.47 -5.89 16.64
CA TYR A 75 13.10 -6.20 16.27
C TYR A 75 12.86 -5.96 14.77
N SER A 76 13.34 -4.84 14.24
CA SER A 76 13.19 -4.46 12.83
C SER A 76 13.95 -5.42 11.91
N GLU A 77 15.18 -5.80 12.27
CA GLU A 77 15.97 -6.81 11.58
C GLU A 77 15.27 -8.18 11.57
N LEU A 78 14.78 -8.64 12.72
CA LEU A 78 14.07 -9.90 12.84
C LEU A 78 12.80 -9.90 11.98
N ALA A 79 11.97 -8.86 12.10
CA ALA A 79 10.75 -8.73 11.31
C ALA A 79 11.06 -8.72 9.81
N ALA A 80 12.07 -7.98 9.36
CA ALA A 80 12.49 -7.97 7.96
C ALA A 80 12.98 -9.36 7.49
N SER A 81 13.77 -10.06 8.31
CA SER A 81 14.27 -11.40 7.99
C SER A 81 13.15 -12.44 7.83
N LEU A 82 12.10 -12.36 8.65
CA LEU A 82 10.93 -13.23 8.59
C LEU A 82 10.11 -12.97 7.32
N VAL A 83 9.85 -11.70 6.99
CA VAL A 83 9.15 -11.32 5.74
C VAL A 83 9.94 -11.78 4.51
N LEU A 84 11.25 -11.55 4.46
CA LEU A 84 12.09 -12.00 3.34
C LEU A 84 12.14 -13.54 3.23
N SER A 85 12.15 -14.24 4.35
CA SER A 85 12.10 -15.71 4.39
C SER A 85 10.74 -16.24 3.89
N ALA A 86 9.63 -15.58 4.23
CA ALA A 86 8.30 -15.89 3.70
C ALA A 86 8.20 -15.58 2.19
N ALA A 87 8.71 -14.44 1.75
CA ALA A 87 8.70 -14.02 0.35
C ALA A 87 9.50 -14.99 -0.54
N ARG A 88 10.68 -15.45 -0.09
CA ARG A 88 11.48 -16.49 -0.77
C ARG A 88 10.82 -17.88 -0.76
N LYS A 89 9.81 -18.11 0.10
CA LYS A 89 8.93 -19.27 0.10
C LYS A 89 7.65 -19.05 -0.74
N ASN A 90 7.61 -18.01 -1.58
CA ASN A 90 6.48 -17.63 -2.43
C ASN A 90 5.19 -17.30 -1.66
N ASN A 91 5.29 -16.78 -0.42
CA ASN A 91 4.12 -16.23 0.27
C ASN A 91 3.69 -14.91 -0.42
N PRO A 92 2.43 -14.79 -0.90
CA PRO A 92 1.99 -13.64 -1.69
C PRO A 92 1.93 -12.34 -0.88
N ASP A 93 1.49 -12.40 0.38
CA ASP A 93 1.36 -11.22 1.25
C ASP A 93 2.74 -10.68 1.64
N ALA A 94 3.70 -11.57 1.91
CA ALA A 94 5.09 -11.21 2.17
C ALA A 94 5.75 -10.56 0.93
N LEU A 95 5.48 -11.10 -0.27
CA LEU A 95 5.94 -10.50 -1.53
C LEU A 95 5.33 -9.10 -1.73
N VAL A 96 4.03 -8.92 -1.52
CA VAL A 96 3.37 -7.59 -1.57
C VAL A 96 4.01 -6.63 -0.55
N LEU A 97 4.32 -7.09 0.66
CA LEU A 97 4.93 -6.26 1.70
C LEU A 97 6.35 -5.77 1.33
N VAL A 98 7.18 -6.63 0.74
CA VAL A 98 8.54 -6.26 0.26
C VAL A 98 8.50 -5.16 -0.80
N PHE A 99 7.48 -5.16 -1.67
CA PHE A 99 7.36 -4.21 -2.78
C PHE A 99 6.56 -2.94 -2.44
N SER A 100 5.80 -2.93 -1.34
CA SER A 100 5.04 -1.76 -0.88
C SER A 100 5.78 -0.87 0.11
N ARG A 101 6.87 -1.35 0.72
CA ARG A 101 7.67 -0.62 1.72
C ARG A 101 9.04 -0.20 1.18
N ASP A 102 9.20 1.09 0.90
CA ASP A 102 10.47 1.72 0.51
C ASP A 102 11.34 2.15 1.71
N ASP A 103 10.76 2.16 2.92
CA ASP A 103 11.42 2.55 4.17
C ASP A 103 12.29 1.44 4.80
N ALA A 104 12.30 0.24 4.20
CA ALA A 104 13.10 -0.90 4.63
C ALA A 104 14.19 -1.22 3.57
N PRO A 105 15.45 -0.79 3.75
CA PRO A 105 16.52 -0.98 2.76
C PRO A 105 16.75 -2.44 2.35
N GLY A 106 16.62 -3.38 3.30
CA GLY A 106 16.73 -4.82 3.03
C GLY A 106 15.62 -5.36 2.12
N PHE A 107 14.43 -4.76 2.12
CA PHE A 107 13.37 -5.09 1.16
C PHE A 107 13.72 -4.56 -0.22
N VAL A 108 14.08 -3.27 -0.33
CA VAL A 108 14.46 -2.64 -1.60
C VAL A 108 15.60 -3.41 -2.28
N GLY A 109 16.62 -3.80 -1.52
CA GLY A 109 17.74 -4.62 -2.02
C GLY A 109 17.37 -6.04 -2.45
N SER A 110 16.26 -6.60 -1.95
CA SER A 110 15.79 -7.95 -2.28
C SER A 110 14.74 -7.98 -3.40
N ARG A 111 14.19 -6.84 -3.85
CA ARG A 111 13.24 -6.81 -4.98
C ARG A 111 13.79 -7.40 -6.30
N PRO A 112 15.07 -7.24 -6.69
CA PRO A 112 15.62 -7.87 -7.89
C PRO A 112 15.56 -9.40 -7.92
N GLU A 113 15.60 -10.08 -6.76
CA GLU A 113 15.47 -11.55 -6.68
C GLU A 113 14.01 -12.02 -6.49
N LEU A 114 13.11 -11.12 -6.04
CA LEU A 114 11.72 -11.48 -5.66
C LEU A 114 10.66 -11.07 -6.70
N TYR A 115 11.00 -10.34 -7.76
CA TYR A 115 10.01 -9.85 -8.72
C TYR A 115 9.41 -10.97 -9.59
N GLU A 116 10.21 -11.95 -10.04
CA GLU A 116 9.70 -13.09 -10.83
C GLU A 116 8.72 -13.98 -10.05
N PRO A 117 9.01 -14.40 -8.79
CA PRO A 117 8.02 -15.06 -7.92
C PRO A 117 6.69 -14.30 -7.81
N LEU A 118 6.74 -12.97 -7.63
CA LEU A 118 5.55 -12.14 -7.52
C LEU A 118 4.74 -12.13 -8.82
N LEU A 119 5.40 -11.93 -9.97
CA LEU A 119 4.73 -11.96 -11.28
C LEU A 119 4.15 -13.34 -11.61
N MET A 120 4.80 -14.44 -11.21
CA MET A 120 4.29 -15.80 -11.38
C MET A 120 3.00 -16.03 -10.58
N LEU A 121 2.96 -15.59 -9.32
CA LEU A 121 1.75 -15.69 -8.49
C LEU A 121 0.62 -14.80 -9.03
N ALA A 122 0.93 -13.60 -9.52
CA ALA A 122 -0.05 -12.69 -10.12
C ALA A 122 -0.66 -13.25 -11.43
N GLU A 123 0.13 -13.98 -12.23
CA GLU A 123 -0.37 -14.70 -13.40
C GLU A 123 -1.41 -15.77 -12.96
N MET A 124 -1.09 -16.57 -11.94
CA MET A 124 -1.94 -17.64 -11.43
C MET A 124 -3.16 -17.18 -10.60
N ALA A 125 -3.22 -15.92 -10.17
CA ALA A 125 -4.29 -15.42 -9.31
C ALA A 125 -5.69 -15.50 -9.98
N ALA A 126 -6.75 -15.68 -9.19
CA ALA A 126 -8.11 -15.79 -9.74
C ALA A 126 -8.76 -14.42 -10.07
N GLY A 127 -8.16 -13.31 -9.61
CA GLY A 127 -8.80 -11.98 -9.67
C GLY A 127 -9.91 -11.83 -8.63
N ASN A 128 -9.77 -12.50 -7.49
CA ASN A 128 -10.71 -12.40 -6.37
C ASN A 128 -10.24 -11.35 -5.34
N ARG A 129 -11.05 -11.09 -4.30
CA ARG A 129 -10.81 -10.00 -3.33
C ARG A 129 -9.46 -10.02 -2.59
N LYS A 130 -8.83 -11.18 -2.36
CA LYS A 130 -7.50 -11.28 -1.72
C LYS A 130 -6.33 -11.16 -2.71
N ASP A 131 -6.61 -11.10 -4.00
CA ASP A 131 -5.57 -11.03 -5.04
C ASP A 131 -5.26 -9.56 -5.43
N LYS A 132 -6.02 -8.57 -4.91
CA LYS A 132 -5.97 -7.17 -5.36
C LYS A 132 -4.58 -6.59 -5.25
N GLU A 133 -3.98 -6.65 -4.07
CA GLU A 133 -2.71 -6.00 -3.75
C GLU A 133 -1.58 -6.67 -4.55
N LEU A 134 -1.60 -7.99 -4.67
CA LEU A 134 -0.69 -8.76 -5.54
C LEU A 134 -0.77 -8.30 -7.01
N LEU A 135 -1.98 -8.16 -7.54
CA LEU A 135 -2.22 -7.72 -8.92
C LEU A 135 -1.82 -6.25 -9.12
N MET A 136 -2.09 -5.37 -8.16
CA MET A 136 -1.64 -3.97 -8.21
C MET A 136 -0.12 -3.88 -8.20
N THR A 137 0.56 -4.62 -7.33
CA THR A 137 2.03 -4.64 -7.26
C THR A 137 2.64 -5.22 -8.53
N ALA A 138 2.09 -6.30 -9.08
CA ALA A 138 2.53 -6.87 -10.35
C ALA A 138 2.38 -5.88 -11.52
N GLY A 139 1.25 -5.15 -11.57
CA GLY A 139 1.04 -4.07 -12.52
C GLY A 139 2.03 -2.93 -12.36
N ASP A 140 2.35 -2.53 -11.12
CA ASP A 140 3.30 -1.47 -10.82
C ASP A 140 4.73 -1.82 -11.27
N ILE A 141 5.18 -3.07 -11.07
CA ILE A 141 6.49 -3.58 -11.53
C ILE A 141 6.59 -3.49 -13.05
N LEU A 142 5.61 -4.05 -13.77
CA LEU A 142 5.60 -4.09 -15.23
C LEU A 142 5.44 -2.70 -15.86
N GLN A 143 4.60 -1.82 -15.29
CA GLN A 143 4.40 -0.47 -15.82
C GLN A 143 5.63 0.44 -15.62
N LYS A 144 6.40 0.22 -14.55
CA LYS A 144 7.65 0.95 -14.30
C LYS A 144 8.85 0.35 -15.04
N GLY A 145 8.78 -0.91 -15.48
CA GLY A 145 9.94 -1.63 -16.01
C GLY A 145 11.02 -1.86 -14.95
N GLN A 146 10.63 -2.13 -13.71
CA GLN A 146 11.59 -2.39 -12.64
C GLN A 146 12.06 -3.85 -12.71
N TRP A 147 13.37 -4.05 -12.83
CA TRP A 147 14.05 -5.36 -12.97
C TRP A 147 13.66 -6.18 -14.23
N THR A 148 12.77 -5.64 -15.07
CA THR A 148 12.25 -6.30 -16.27
C THR A 148 11.90 -5.26 -17.34
N ILE A 149 11.61 -5.71 -18.56
CA ILE A 149 11.17 -4.82 -19.64
C ILE A 149 9.79 -4.26 -19.30
N LYS A 150 9.59 -2.96 -19.52
CA LYS A 150 8.28 -2.31 -19.32
C LYS A 150 7.22 -2.95 -20.23
N ASP A 151 6.16 -3.47 -19.62
CA ASP A 151 5.01 -4.08 -20.31
C ASP A 151 3.71 -3.46 -19.81
N SER A 152 3.33 -2.34 -20.45
CA SER A 152 2.11 -1.61 -20.13
C SER A 152 0.83 -2.39 -20.45
N GLN A 153 0.84 -3.30 -21.44
CA GLN A 153 -0.34 -4.07 -21.79
C GLN A 153 -0.66 -5.12 -20.73
N ARG A 154 0.34 -5.89 -20.29
CA ARG A 154 0.19 -6.87 -19.21
C ARG A 154 -0.05 -6.18 -17.86
N ALA A 155 0.55 -5.01 -17.61
CA ALA A 155 0.23 -4.19 -16.46
C ALA A 155 -1.26 -3.77 -16.42
N ALA A 156 -1.82 -3.29 -17.54
CA ALA A 156 -3.24 -2.99 -17.65
C ALA A 156 -4.12 -4.23 -17.40
N GLY A 157 -3.69 -5.42 -17.85
CA GLY A 157 -4.35 -6.69 -17.55
C GLY A 157 -4.42 -6.99 -16.04
N TYR A 158 -3.32 -6.82 -15.31
CA TYR A 158 -3.30 -7.02 -13.86
C TYR A 158 -4.15 -6.00 -13.11
N TYR A 159 -4.01 -4.70 -13.41
CA TYR A 159 -4.86 -3.68 -12.80
C TYR A 159 -6.35 -3.89 -13.11
N SER A 160 -6.70 -4.36 -14.31
CA SER A 160 -8.09 -4.68 -14.67
C SER A 160 -8.65 -5.82 -13.83
N ARG A 161 -7.86 -6.87 -13.56
CA ARG A 161 -8.22 -7.96 -12.64
C ARG A 161 -8.34 -7.45 -11.19
N ALA A 162 -7.46 -6.54 -10.74
CA ALA A 162 -7.58 -5.89 -9.43
C ALA A 162 -8.87 -5.05 -9.32
N TRP A 163 -9.24 -4.30 -10.35
CA TRP A 163 -10.50 -3.54 -10.39
C TRP A 163 -11.74 -4.45 -10.32
N LEU A 164 -11.72 -5.59 -11.04
CA LEU A 164 -12.79 -6.59 -10.97
C LEU A 164 -12.90 -7.21 -9.56
N ALA A 165 -11.77 -7.46 -8.89
CA ALA A 165 -11.71 -7.85 -7.48
C ALA A 165 -12.23 -6.77 -6.52
N GLY A 166 -12.36 -5.51 -6.97
CA GLY A 166 -12.85 -4.36 -6.21
C GLY A 166 -11.75 -3.44 -5.69
N GLU A 167 -10.64 -3.29 -6.42
CA GLU A 167 -9.65 -2.24 -6.19
C GLU A 167 -10.06 -0.94 -6.90
N ASN A 168 -10.30 0.11 -6.11
CA ASN A 168 -10.89 1.35 -6.62
C ASN A 168 -9.86 2.32 -7.22
N SER A 169 -8.57 2.18 -6.91
CA SER A 169 -7.48 2.99 -7.50
C SER A 169 -7.01 2.51 -8.87
N ALA A 170 -7.25 1.23 -9.20
CA ALA A 170 -6.84 0.60 -10.45
C ALA A 170 -7.28 1.37 -11.72
N PRO A 171 -8.51 1.90 -11.85
CA PRO A 171 -8.91 2.70 -13.02
C PRO A 171 -8.01 3.89 -13.34
N ALA A 172 -7.44 4.56 -12.32
CA ALA A 172 -6.50 5.66 -12.56
C ALA A 172 -5.17 5.18 -13.16
N LYS A 173 -4.65 4.03 -12.70
CA LYS A 173 -3.44 3.41 -13.25
C LYS A 173 -3.65 2.97 -14.71
N ILE A 174 -4.82 2.37 -15.00
CA ILE A 174 -5.18 1.91 -16.35
C ILE A 174 -5.43 3.10 -17.30
N TYR A 175 -6.06 4.17 -16.81
CA TYR A 175 -6.20 5.44 -17.53
C TYR A 175 -4.84 5.97 -18.00
N SER A 176 -3.87 6.09 -17.09
CA SER A 176 -2.52 6.56 -17.44
C SER A 176 -1.80 5.65 -18.43
N ILE A 177 -1.96 4.32 -18.32
CA ILE A 177 -1.44 3.39 -19.33
C ILE A 177 -2.03 3.67 -20.71
N TYR A 178 -3.34 3.81 -20.85
CA TYR A 178 -3.93 4.04 -22.17
C TYR A 178 -3.65 5.44 -22.73
N GLN A 179 -3.32 6.43 -21.89
CA GLN A 179 -2.71 7.67 -22.38
C GLN A 179 -1.33 7.44 -22.99
N GLU A 180 -0.44 6.69 -22.30
CA GLU A 180 0.90 6.37 -22.80
C GLU A 180 0.86 5.51 -24.08
N LEU A 181 -0.09 4.57 -24.17
CA LEU A 181 -0.33 3.73 -25.34
C LEU A 181 -1.07 4.45 -26.49
N GLN A 182 -1.35 5.76 -26.34
CA GLN A 182 -2.08 6.57 -27.32
C GLN A 182 -3.46 6.00 -27.71
N ASP A 183 -4.15 5.39 -26.74
CA ASP A 183 -5.52 4.89 -26.84
C ASP A 183 -6.48 5.81 -26.08
N PRO A 184 -6.92 6.94 -26.67
CA PRO A 184 -7.84 7.86 -26.01
C PRO A 184 -9.20 7.23 -25.71
N GLY A 185 -9.59 6.18 -26.47
CA GLY A 185 -10.85 5.48 -26.27
C GLY A 185 -10.86 4.69 -24.97
N SER A 186 -9.89 3.79 -24.79
CA SER A 186 -9.76 3.00 -23.56
C SER A 186 -9.35 3.89 -22.39
N ALA A 187 -8.53 4.92 -22.59
CA ALA A 187 -8.28 5.90 -21.55
C ALA A 187 -9.61 6.54 -21.09
N TYR A 188 -10.45 7.04 -22.00
CA TYR A 188 -11.75 7.62 -21.62
C TYR A 188 -12.69 6.62 -20.93
N LEU A 189 -12.70 5.35 -21.35
CA LEU A 189 -13.44 4.27 -20.66
C LEU A 189 -13.01 4.15 -19.19
N TRP A 190 -11.71 4.15 -18.93
CA TRP A 190 -11.16 4.01 -17.58
C TRP A 190 -11.27 5.30 -16.75
N GLN A 191 -11.27 6.47 -17.39
CA GLN A 191 -11.64 7.74 -16.75
C GLN A 191 -13.05 7.68 -16.17
N LEU A 192 -14.03 7.20 -16.94
CA LEU A 192 -15.42 7.08 -16.50
C LEU A 192 -15.63 6.06 -15.37
N ARG A 193 -14.71 5.10 -15.21
CA ARG A 193 -14.72 4.09 -14.14
C ARG A 193 -13.96 4.52 -12.89
N CYS A 194 -13.19 5.60 -12.95
CA CYS A 194 -12.49 6.17 -11.81
C CYS A 194 -13.48 6.98 -10.95
N ILE A 195 -14.05 6.33 -9.93
CA ILE A 195 -15.09 6.90 -9.06
C ILE A 195 -14.70 6.85 -7.57
N GLY A 196 -15.39 7.65 -6.76
CA GLY A 196 -15.18 7.69 -5.30
C GLY A 196 -13.79 8.21 -4.94
N ASN A 197 -12.99 7.39 -4.25
CA ASN A 197 -11.64 7.75 -3.83
C ASN A 197 -10.58 7.60 -4.95
N CYS A 198 -10.97 7.13 -6.14
CA CYS A 198 -10.09 7.09 -7.30
C CYS A 198 -9.71 8.51 -7.73
N ARG A 199 -8.41 8.80 -7.89
CA ARG A 199 -7.90 10.10 -8.32
C ARG A 199 -7.10 9.96 -9.60
N ILE A 200 -7.55 10.63 -10.65
CA ILE A 200 -6.72 10.97 -11.81
C ILE A 200 -6.23 12.38 -11.58
N TRP A 201 -4.91 12.55 -11.44
CA TRP A 201 -4.30 13.86 -11.35
C TRP A 201 -4.37 14.52 -12.73
N GLN A 202 -5.26 15.50 -12.88
CA GLN A 202 -5.39 16.35 -14.07
C GLN A 202 -5.18 17.80 -13.63
N ASP A 203 -4.42 18.58 -14.40
CA ASP A 203 -4.57 20.03 -14.36
C ASP A 203 -5.97 20.36 -14.91
N GLU A 204 -6.78 21.07 -14.12
CA GLU A 204 -8.25 21.03 -14.15
C GLU A 204 -8.95 21.57 -15.41
N SER A 205 -8.23 21.98 -16.46
CA SER A 205 -8.85 22.69 -17.60
C SER A 205 -9.53 21.79 -18.63
N HIS A 206 -8.91 20.67 -19.04
CA HIS A 206 -9.47 19.74 -20.03
C HIS A 206 -8.89 18.34 -19.83
N SER A 207 -9.73 17.30 -19.92
CA SER A 207 -9.21 15.94 -20.08
C SER A 207 -8.66 15.78 -21.52
N PRO A 208 -7.35 15.54 -21.71
CA PRO A 208 -6.76 15.55 -23.05
C PRO A 208 -7.29 14.42 -23.95
N VAL A 209 -7.83 13.34 -23.36
CA VAL A 209 -8.32 12.19 -24.13
C VAL A 209 -9.66 12.44 -24.81
N THR A 210 -10.54 13.28 -24.25
CA THR A 210 -11.85 13.57 -24.87
C THR A 210 -11.74 14.53 -26.06
N GLN A 211 -10.69 15.36 -26.12
CA GLN A 211 -10.39 16.20 -27.28
C GLN A 211 -9.99 15.37 -28.52
N LEU A 212 -9.52 14.13 -28.32
CA LEU A 212 -9.12 13.19 -29.38
C LEU A 212 -10.27 12.28 -29.84
N LEU A 213 -11.49 12.47 -29.32
CA LEU A 213 -12.65 11.64 -29.60
C LEU A 213 -13.80 12.46 -30.19
N ASN A 214 -14.49 11.92 -31.19
CA ASN A 214 -15.69 12.52 -31.74
C ASN A 214 -16.93 12.23 -30.85
N PRO A 215 -18.03 13.00 -30.97
CA PRO A 215 -19.21 12.83 -30.13
C PRO A 215 -19.86 11.43 -30.17
N ARG A 216 -19.79 10.72 -31.31
CA ARG A 216 -20.32 9.35 -31.42
C ARG A 216 -19.46 8.36 -30.62
N GLN A 217 -18.14 8.50 -30.68
CA GLN A 217 -17.20 7.69 -29.89
C GLN A 217 -17.42 7.92 -28.39
N ILE A 218 -17.53 9.18 -27.96
CA ILE A 218 -17.81 9.55 -26.56
C ILE A 218 -19.11 8.89 -26.06
N GLN A 219 -20.21 9.05 -26.80
CA GLN A 219 -21.50 8.45 -26.44
C GLN A 219 -21.48 6.93 -26.41
N TRP A 220 -20.72 6.29 -27.31
CA TRP A 220 -20.60 4.83 -27.32
C TRP A 220 -19.77 4.32 -26.13
N ILE A 221 -18.63 4.94 -25.83
CA ILE A 221 -17.78 4.58 -24.68
C ILE A 221 -18.53 4.78 -23.36
N GLN A 222 -19.32 5.85 -23.23
CA GLN A 222 -20.18 6.09 -22.06
C GLN A 222 -21.20 4.97 -21.82
N LYS A 223 -21.73 4.33 -22.89
CA LYS A 223 -22.61 3.17 -22.78
C LYS A 223 -21.84 1.93 -22.30
N GLN A 224 -20.60 1.73 -22.76
CA GLN A 224 -19.75 0.60 -22.36
C GLN A 224 -19.17 0.74 -20.94
N ALA A 225 -19.03 1.95 -20.40
CA ALA A 225 -18.35 2.20 -19.13
C ALA A 225 -18.93 1.41 -17.94
N ARG A 226 -20.22 1.08 -17.97
CA ARG A 226 -20.91 0.28 -16.93
C ARG A 226 -20.72 -1.24 -17.09
N ASP A 227 -20.44 -1.73 -18.28
CA ASP A 227 -20.19 -3.15 -18.53
C ASP A 227 -18.78 -3.49 -18.06
N LYS A 228 -18.65 -4.36 -17.05
CA LYS A 228 -17.36 -4.75 -16.49
C LYS A 228 -16.56 -5.72 -17.38
N THR A 229 -17.19 -6.33 -18.38
CA THR A 229 -16.52 -7.26 -19.31
C THR A 229 -15.70 -6.53 -20.36
N VAL A 230 -16.06 -5.28 -20.69
CA VAL A 230 -15.35 -4.44 -21.64
C VAL A 230 -14.09 -3.86 -20.98
N ILE A 231 -12.93 -4.51 -21.17
CA ILE A 231 -11.64 -4.05 -20.60
C ILE A 231 -10.97 -2.99 -21.49
N THR A 232 -11.14 -3.07 -22.80
CA THR A 232 -10.71 -2.07 -23.78
C THR A 232 -11.86 -1.75 -24.73
N VAL A 233 -11.78 -0.60 -25.39
CA VAL A 233 -12.76 -0.19 -26.43
C VAL A 233 -12.09 0.01 -27.79
N ASN A 234 -10.85 -0.47 -27.93
CA ASN A 234 -10.02 -0.18 -29.09
C ASN A 234 -10.20 -1.20 -30.22
N GLY A 235 -11.28 -0.99 -30.99
CA GLY A 235 -11.38 -1.39 -32.39
C GLY A 235 -11.40 -0.19 -33.36
N LEU A 236 -11.14 1.03 -32.84
CA LEU A 236 -11.48 2.29 -33.51
C LEU A 236 -10.33 2.92 -34.33
N ALA A 237 -9.22 2.20 -34.51
CA ALA A 237 -8.29 2.43 -35.62
C ALA A 237 -8.67 1.64 -36.89
N ALA A 238 -9.49 0.58 -36.77
CA ALA A 238 -9.94 -0.26 -37.89
C ALA A 238 -11.25 0.22 -38.55
N LEU A 239 -11.84 1.31 -38.04
CA LEU A 239 -13.02 1.96 -38.63
C LEU A 239 -12.61 3.09 -39.59
N LYS A 240 -11.57 2.84 -40.40
CA LYS A 240 -11.00 3.82 -41.34
C LYS A 240 -11.41 3.61 -42.81
N GLU A 241 -12.05 2.46 -43.14
CA GLU A 241 -12.25 2.02 -44.54
C GLU A 241 -13.60 1.34 -44.83
N LEU A 242 -14.62 1.45 -43.97
CA LEU A 242 -15.97 0.93 -44.24
C LEU A 242 -17.06 1.95 -43.87
N GLN A 243 -17.58 2.61 -44.92
CA GLN A 243 -18.61 3.68 -45.00
C GLN A 243 -18.09 5.12 -45.03
#